data_AF-A0A2S1H4V5-F1
#
_entry.id   AF-A0A2S1H4V5-F1
#
_cell.length_a   1.000
_cell.length_b   1.000
_cell.length_c   1.000
_cell.angle_alpha   90.00
_cell.angle_beta   90.00
_cell.angle_gamma   90.00
#
_symmetry.space_group_name_H-M   'P 1'
#
loop_
_entity.id
_entity.type
_entity.pdbx_description
1 polymer ?
#
loop_
_entity_poly.entity_id
_entity_poly.type
_entity_poly.pdbx_seq_one_letter_code
_entity_poly.pdbx_strand_id
1 'polypeptide(L)'
;MNLVNKKASFQFTNILNRLSINVQNFDLSRCDERTFYITIAVQHVNHSTTCDLIFLIDRDELFGAISLNNLYENVQNFFVKHFNYSLLYIDEMQIAQRASENKKFTECMRTYMQKYPKYEAKLS
;
A
#
# COMPACT_ATOMS: atom_id res chain seq x y z
N MET A 1 3.76 -16.06 17.76
CA MET A 1 4.09 -14.63 17.51
C MET A 1 4.85 -14.10 18.74
N ASN A 2 6.14 -13.77 18.60
CA ASN A 2 7.00 -13.36 19.72
C ASN A 2 6.64 -11.97 20.26
N LEU A 3 6.90 -11.71 21.56
CA LEU A 3 6.62 -10.44 22.26
C LEU A 3 7.24 -9.21 21.56
N VAL A 4 8.40 -9.38 20.93
CA VAL A 4 9.09 -8.33 20.15
C VAL A 4 8.25 -7.89 18.94
N ASN A 5 7.65 -8.85 18.23
CA ASN A 5 6.81 -8.55 17.05
C ASN A 5 5.49 -7.88 17.43
N LYS A 6 4.93 -8.20 18.61
CA LYS A 6 3.75 -7.50 19.14
C LYS A 6 4.04 -6.03 19.46
N LYS A 7 5.20 -5.74 20.06
CA LYS A 7 5.60 -4.36 20.40
C LYS A 7 5.87 -3.52 19.15
N ALA A 8 6.57 -4.08 18.16
CA ALA A 8 6.83 -3.42 16.89
C ALA A 8 5.55 -3.14 16.09
N SER A 9 4.64 -4.12 16.03
CA SER A 9 3.32 -3.96 15.39
C SER A 9 2.48 -2.88 16.07
N PHE A 10 2.42 -2.86 17.41
CA PHE A 10 1.69 -1.82 18.14
C PHE A 10 2.27 -0.41 17.91
N GLN A 11 3.60 -0.30 17.82
CA GLN A 11 4.27 0.96 17.51
C GLN A 11 3.91 1.46 16.10
N PHE A 12 3.90 0.57 15.11
CA PHE A 12 3.55 0.95 13.75
C PHE A 12 2.08 1.33 13.61
N THR A 13 1.15 0.63 14.26
CA THR A 13 -0.27 1.00 14.24
C THR A 13 -0.49 2.45 14.72
N ASN A 14 0.24 2.90 15.73
CA ASN A 14 0.18 4.29 16.19
C ASN A 14 0.72 5.28 15.14
N ILE A 15 1.79 4.91 14.41
CA ILE A 15 2.30 5.70 13.29
C ILE A 15 1.25 5.76 12.18
N LEU A 16 0.71 4.62 11.77
CA LEU A 16 -0.28 4.50 10.70
C LEU A 16 -1.54 5.35 10.95
N ASN A 17 -1.98 5.46 12.20
CA ASN A 17 -3.12 6.30 12.58
C ASN A 17 -2.85 7.81 12.46
N ARG A 18 -1.59 8.22 12.37
CA ARG A 18 -1.17 9.62 12.15
C ARG A 18 -0.93 9.93 10.67
N LEU A 19 -1.01 8.93 9.80
CA LEU A 19 -0.78 9.09 8.36
C LEU A 19 -2.11 9.31 7.62
N SER A 20 -2.07 10.18 6.62
CA SER A 20 -3.04 10.17 5.54
C SER A 20 -2.46 9.38 4.37
N ILE A 21 -3.19 8.39 3.88
CA ILE A 21 -2.80 7.54 2.75
C ILE A 21 -3.86 7.69 1.66
N ASN A 22 -3.45 8.22 0.51
CA ASN A 22 -4.36 8.54 -0.58
C ASN A 22 -3.84 8.00 -1.91
N VAL A 23 -4.72 7.41 -2.70
CA VAL A 23 -4.40 6.97 -4.08
C VAL A 23 -4.18 8.21 -4.95
N GLN A 24 -2.96 8.38 -5.48
CA GLN A 24 -2.59 9.51 -6.32
C GLN A 24 -2.79 9.20 -7.80
N ASN A 25 -2.19 8.11 -8.27
CA ASN A 25 -2.17 7.75 -9.67
C ASN A 25 -2.45 6.26 -9.86
N PHE A 26 -3.06 5.94 -10.99
CA PHE A 26 -3.25 4.57 -11.46
C PHE A 26 -2.92 4.51 -12.95
N ASP A 27 -1.96 3.66 -13.28
CA ASP A 27 -1.54 3.43 -14.66
C ASP A 27 -1.76 1.95 -15.00
N LEU A 28 -2.84 1.70 -15.75
CA LEU A 28 -3.23 0.36 -16.17
C LEU A 28 -2.18 -0.32 -17.07
N SER A 29 -1.28 0.45 -17.71
CA SER A 29 -0.21 -0.11 -18.54
C SER A 29 0.86 -0.82 -17.72
N ARG A 30 1.03 -0.43 -16.44
CA ARG A 30 1.96 -1.05 -15.50
C ARG A 30 1.43 -2.35 -14.91
N CYS A 31 0.15 -2.65 -15.10
CA CYS A 31 -0.51 -3.83 -14.53
C CYS A 31 -0.53 -4.98 -15.52
N ASP A 32 -0.13 -6.17 -15.05
CA ASP A 32 -0.33 -7.42 -15.77
C ASP A 32 -1.56 -8.18 -15.23
N GLU A 33 -1.76 -9.42 -15.67
CA GLU A 33 -2.92 -10.22 -15.27
C GLU A 33 -2.91 -10.62 -13.79
N ARG A 34 -1.81 -10.52 -13.07
CA ARG A 34 -1.69 -10.96 -11.67
C ARG A 34 -1.34 -9.81 -10.73
N THR A 35 -0.76 -8.74 -11.27
CA THR A 35 -0.23 -7.62 -10.49
C THR A 35 -1.00 -6.33 -10.78
N PHE A 36 -1.56 -5.76 -9.72
CA PHE A 36 -2.22 -4.46 -9.74
C PHE A 36 -1.33 -3.42 -9.06
N TYR A 37 -0.98 -2.36 -9.79
CA TYR A 37 -0.12 -1.28 -9.31
C TYR A 37 -0.89 0.02 -9.13
N ILE A 38 -0.65 0.70 -8.02
CA ILE A 38 -1.12 2.07 -7.79
C ILE A 38 -0.02 2.90 -7.13
N THR A 39 0.01 4.19 -7.42
CA THR A 39 0.85 5.14 -6.69
C THR A 39 0.00 5.77 -5.58
N ILE A 40 0.52 5.75 -4.36
CA ILE A 40 -0.08 6.41 -3.20
C ILE A 40 0.78 7.59 -2.74
N ALA A 41 0.15 8.57 -2.12
CA ALA A 41 0.82 9.53 -1.25
C ALA A 41 0.67 9.10 0.19
N VAL A 42 1.77 9.09 0.92
CA VAL A 42 1.83 8.93 2.37
C VAL A 42 2.16 10.29 2.97
N GLN A 43 1.27 10.82 3.80
CA GLN A 43 1.35 12.17 4.33
C GLN A 43 1.29 12.19 5.85
N HIS A 44 2.12 13.03 6.46
CA HIS A 44 2.12 13.32 7.89
C HIS A 44 2.32 14.83 8.10
N VAL A 45 1.31 15.49 8.64
CA VAL A 45 1.29 16.97 8.80
C VAL A 45 1.61 17.65 7.46
N ASN A 46 2.74 18.34 7.36
CA ASN A 46 3.15 19.11 6.16
C ASN A 46 4.18 18.36 5.30
N HIS A 47 4.41 17.07 5.58
CA HIS A 47 5.37 16.26 4.84
C HIS A 47 4.64 15.16 4.08
N SER A 48 5.09 14.91 2.85
CA SER A 48 4.55 13.87 2.00
C SER A 48 5.65 13.15 1.26
N THR A 49 5.47 11.86 1.07
CA THR A 49 6.24 11.05 0.14
C THR A 49 5.26 10.26 -0.74
N THR A 50 5.74 9.77 -1.87
CA THR A 50 4.98 8.87 -2.74
C THR A 50 5.69 7.54 -2.85
N CYS A 51 4.91 6.48 -2.98
CA CYS A 51 5.42 5.16 -3.31
C CYS A 51 4.39 4.40 -4.13
N ASP A 52 4.84 3.37 -4.82
CA ASP A 52 3.95 2.45 -5.50
C ASP A 52 3.62 1.28 -4.57
N LEU A 53 2.36 0.87 -4.57
CA LEU A 53 1.94 -0.41 -4.04
C LEU A 53 1.75 -1.40 -5.18
N ILE A 54 2.15 -2.64 -4.93
CA ILE A 54 1.86 -3.79 -5.78
C ILE A 54 0.93 -4.74 -5.04
N PHE A 55 -0.16 -5.13 -5.68
CA PHE A 55 -1.11 -6.11 -5.15
C PHE A 55 -1.12 -7.36 -6.02
N LEU A 56 -1.08 -8.53 -5.38
CA LEU A 56 -1.22 -9.82 -6.06
C LEU A 56 -2.71 -10.22 -6.08
N ILE A 57 -3.32 -10.20 -7.27
CA ILE A 57 -4.76 -10.39 -7.44
C ILE A 57 -5.12 -11.88 -7.60
N ASP A 58 -4.16 -12.74 -7.93
CA ASP A 58 -4.36 -14.18 -8.12
C ASP A 58 -4.38 -14.98 -6.80
N ARG A 59 -4.32 -14.33 -5.63
CA ARG A 59 -4.39 -14.93 -4.29
C ARG A 59 -5.72 -14.69 -3.62
N ASP A 60 -6.23 -15.64 -2.83
CA ASP A 60 -7.55 -15.55 -2.17
C ASP A 60 -7.75 -14.23 -1.40
N GLU A 61 -6.75 -13.83 -0.63
CA GLU A 61 -6.71 -12.52 0.03
C GLU A 61 -5.93 -11.50 -0.81
N LEU A 62 -6.40 -10.25 -0.80
CA LEU A 62 -5.73 -9.14 -1.46
C LEU A 62 -4.46 -8.77 -0.65
N PHE A 63 -3.32 -9.28 -1.10
CA PHE A 63 -2.03 -8.95 -0.51
C PHE A 63 -1.35 -7.82 -1.27
N GLY A 64 -1.12 -6.70 -0.57
CA GLY A 64 -0.34 -5.59 -1.09
C GLY A 64 0.92 -5.32 -0.27
N ALA A 65 1.94 -4.80 -0.94
CA ALA A 65 3.16 -4.32 -0.31
C ALA A 65 3.70 -3.11 -1.09
N ILE A 66 4.69 -2.42 -0.54
CA ILE A 66 5.37 -1.35 -1.26
C ILE A 66 6.26 -1.99 -2.33
N SER A 67 6.15 -1.53 -3.56
CA SER A 67 6.99 -1.99 -4.66
C SER A 67 8.45 -1.66 -4.36
N LEU A 68 9.34 -2.64 -4.51
CA LEU A 68 10.81 -2.46 -4.42
C LEU A 68 11.35 -1.72 -5.65
N ASN A 69 10.95 -0.47 -5.83
CA ASN A 69 11.46 0.42 -6.86
C ASN A 69 12.19 1.62 -6.23
N ASN A 70 12.62 2.59 -7.05
CA ASN A 70 13.36 3.76 -6.57
C ASN A 70 12.59 4.61 -5.54
N LEU A 71 11.26 4.47 -5.44
CA LEU A 71 10.45 5.15 -4.44
C LEU A 71 10.47 4.45 -3.07
N TYR A 72 10.91 3.19 -3.02
CA TYR A 72 11.01 2.43 -1.77
C TYR A 72 11.98 3.09 -0.77
N GLU A 73 13.14 3.54 -1.26
CA GLU A 73 14.13 4.23 -0.43
C GLU A 73 13.57 5.56 0.10
N ASN A 74 12.82 6.29 -0.73
CA ASN A 74 12.21 7.56 -0.34
C ASN A 74 11.18 7.38 0.78
N VAL A 75 10.37 6.31 0.72
CA VAL A 75 9.40 6.04 1.78
C VAL A 75 10.10 5.54 3.05
N GLN A 76 11.11 4.67 2.96
CA GLN A 76 11.93 4.28 4.11
C GLN A 76 12.53 5.51 4.82
N ASN A 77 13.16 6.41 4.06
CA ASN A 77 13.75 7.64 4.58
C ASN A 77 12.70 8.57 5.21
N PHE A 78 11.48 8.63 4.65
CA PHE A 78 10.38 9.38 5.24
C PHE A 78 10.02 8.86 6.64
N PHE A 79 9.89 7.54 6.81
CA PHE A 79 9.55 6.95 8.10
C PHE A 79 10.69 7.10 9.13
N VAL A 80 11.94 6.93 8.72
CA VAL A 80 13.10 7.17 9.58
C VAL A 80 13.13 8.64 10.03
N LYS A 81 12.99 9.59 9.10
CA LYS A 81 13.10 11.03 9.39
C LYS A 81 11.98 11.54 10.31
N HIS A 82 10.74 11.11 10.08
CA HIS A 82 9.57 11.71 10.75
C HIS A 82 9.07 10.91 11.96
N PHE A 83 9.46 9.65 12.08
CA PHE A 83 9.01 8.77 13.16
C PHE A 83 10.14 8.01 13.87
N ASN A 84 11.40 8.17 13.44
CA ASN A 84 12.54 7.36 13.90
C ASN A 84 12.23 5.86 13.82
N TYR A 85 11.64 5.45 12.69
CA TYR A 85 11.11 4.10 12.49
C TYR A 85 11.57 3.54 11.14
N SER A 86 12.11 2.32 11.15
CA SER A 86 12.44 1.57 9.93
C SER A 86 11.26 0.68 9.56
N LEU A 87 10.73 0.82 8.34
CA LEU A 87 9.60 0.01 7.91
C LEU A 87 9.99 -1.46 7.78
N LEU A 88 9.11 -2.33 8.28
CA LEU A 88 9.17 -3.76 8.08
C LEU A 88 8.16 -4.19 7.01
N TYR A 89 8.35 -5.38 6.45
CA TYR A 89 7.42 -5.94 5.46
C TYR A 89 5.95 -5.98 5.96
N ILE A 90 5.73 -6.30 7.24
CA ILE A 90 4.38 -6.33 7.82
C ILE A 90 3.74 -4.93 7.92
N ASP A 91 4.54 -3.87 7.94
CA ASP A 91 4.07 -2.49 7.96
C ASP A 91 3.63 -2.05 6.56
N GLU A 92 4.36 -2.49 5.53
CA GLU A 92 3.99 -2.29 4.13
C GLU A 92 2.63 -2.91 3.82
N MET A 93 2.33 -4.08 4.38
CA MET A 93 1.02 -4.72 4.25
C MET A 93 -0.09 -3.90 4.91
N GLN A 94 0.16 -3.30 6.08
CA GLN A 94 -0.81 -2.44 6.76
C GLN A 94 -1.04 -1.13 5.99
N ILE A 95 0.00 -0.55 5.38
CA ILE A 95 -0.12 0.60 4.48
C ILE A 95 -0.99 0.23 3.28
N ALA A 96 -0.74 -0.93 2.67
CA ALA A 96 -1.49 -1.40 1.52
C ALA A 96 -2.97 -1.66 1.86
N GLN A 97 -3.24 -2.27 3.01
CA GLN A 97 -4.59 -2.45 3.53
C GLN A 97 -5.31 -1.10 3.68
N ARG A 98 -4.68 -0.12 4.35
CA ARG A 98 -5.26 1.23 4.50
C ARG A 98 -5.51 1.91 3.16
N ALA A 99 -4.63 1.73 2.17
CA ALA A 99 -4.84 2.26 0.83
C ALA A 99 -6.03 1.61 0.12
N SER A 100 -6.25 0.31 0.33
CA SER A 100 -7.35 -0.45 -0.27
C SER A 100 -8.75 -0.02 0.21
N GLU A 101 -8.82 0.59 1.40
CA GLU A 101 -10.06 1.16 1.96
C GLU A 101 -10.49 2.47 1.26
N ASN A 102 -9.63 3.06 0.43
CA ASN A 102 -9.90 4.33 -0.25
C ASN A 102 -10.88 4.13 -1.43
N LYS A 103 -11.90 4.99 -1.58
CA LYS A 103 -12.86 4.90 -2.70
C LYS A 103 -12.20 4.90 -4.08
N LYS A 104 -11.15 5.69 -4.26
CA LYS A 104 -10.39 5.76 -5.52
C LYS A 104 -9.67 4.45 -5.81
N PHE A 105 -9.26 3.69 -4.78
CA PHE A 105 -8.74 2.34 -4.96
C PHE A 105 -9.78 1.44 -5.63
N THR A 106 -11.01 1.44 -5.13
CA THR A 106 -12.11 0.64 -5.71
C THR A 106 -12.38 1.01 -7.17
N GLU A 107 -12.32 2.31 -7.51
CA GLU A 107 -12.44 2.77 -8.90
C GLU A 107 -11.31 2.24 -9.79
N CYS A 108 -10.06 2.35 -9.33
CA CYS A 108 -8.90 1.81 -10.06
C CYS A 108 -8.99 0.29 -10.23
N MET A 109 -9.43 -0.42 -9.19
CA MET A 109 -9.61 -1.87 -9.22
C MET A 109 -10.71 -2.27 -10.22
N ARG A 110 -11.81 -1.51 -10.30
CA ARG A 110 -12.85 -1.74 -11.31
C ARG A 110 -12.31 -1.59 -12.72
N THR A 111 -11.52 -0.54 -12.99
CA THR A 111 -10.86 -0.35 -14.30
C THR A 111 -9.87 -1.49 -14.61
N TYR A 112 -9.12 -1.97 -13.62
CA TYR A 112 -8.26 -3.14 -13.78
C TYR A 112 -9.07 -4.40 -14.17
N MET A 113 -10.18 -4.65 -13.48
CA MET A 113 -11.02 -5.83 -13.74
C MET A 113 -11.73 -5.77 -15.09
N GLN A 114 -12.01 -4.57 -15.63
CA GLN A 114 -12.49 -4.45 -17.01
C GLN A 114 -11.47 -4.97 -18.04
N LYS A 115 -10.16 -4.81 -17.79
CA LYS A 115 -9.09 -5.36 -18.62
C LYS A 115 -8.89 -6.86 -18.38
N TYR A 116 -9.11 -7.32 -17.15
CA TYR A 116 -8.96 -8.73 -16.76
C TYR A 116 -10.24 -9.27 -16.08
N PRO A 117 -11.31 -9.57 -16.85
CA PRO A 117 -12.65 -9.86 -16.29
C PRO A 117 -12.74 -11.09 -15.38
N LYS A 118 -11.78 -12.02 -15.48
CA LYS A 118 -11.74 -13.23 -14.65
C LYS A 118 -11.67 -12.97 -13.13
N TYR A 119 -11.39 -11.74 -12.71
CA TYR A 119 -11.32 -11.34 -11.30
C TYR A 119 -12.52 -10.52 -10.80
N GLU A 120 -13.55 -10.30 -11.62
CA GLU A 120 -14.71 -9.45 -11.30
C GLU A 120 -15.42 -9.87 -10.00
N ALA A 121 -15.42 -11.16 -9.67
CA ALA A 121 -15.99 -11.71 -8.44
C ALA A 121 -15.30 -11.25 -7.13
N LYS A 122 -14.11 -10.63 -7.20
CA LYS A 122 -13.37 -10.18 -6.00
C LYS A 122 -13.80 -8.83 -5.43
N LEU A 123 -14.69 -8.11 -6.11
CA LEU A 123 -15.29 -6.87 -5.59
C LEU A 123 -16.67 -7.08 -4.94
N SER A 124 -17.18 -8.31 -4.95
CA SER A 124 -18.50 -8.71 -4.43
C SER A 124 -18.41 -9.08 -2.96
#